data_AF-A0A3M0VYB4-F1
#
_entry.id   AF-A0A3M0VYB4-F1
#
_cell.length_a   1.000
_cell.length_b   1.000
_cell.length_c   1.000
_cell.angle_alpha   90.00
_cell.angle_beta   90.00
_cell.angle_gamma   90.00
#
_symmetry.space_group_name_H-M   'P 1'
#
loop_
_entity.id
_entity.type
_entity.pdbx_description
1 polymer ?
#
loop_
_entity_poly.entity_id
_entity_poly.type
_entity_poly.pdbx_seq_one_letter_code
_entity_poly.pdbx_strand_id
1 'polypeptide(L)'
;MGFVNALKPLQLVRSGQAESALDKLARSSLSRILRLMLPATLATSISWLFCQLGFYESARNSDAYWLMVYTPAPSSSIAWALHDLATALKQTWMFNYINIYDQPQWALIFLLQGSFMVIGALLLTVRMSPRWRTAALIILALWTIDLSHTMGDPLTGPASISGILLAELSLTFYPQRLSSVSKFLTAPLCLFSLFLMSYTGVAWEQASWTRVLFRFASRYLPMDKAGSYERAYGTIGAIILILTMVNSPTMRWLLSRKPLRFLGRISFAIYLLHGIVLRSVFAWVLFSGVNKAEAEPDGVYPEHGYPVPGFVHCGVATIIAGVVILTASHIWHEVMEPWFGKMTSMAEHAVSASLPAVYGVNVEDEKDPILPIRED
;
A
#
# COMPACT_ATOMS: atom_id res chain seq x y z
N MET A 1 -0.52 6.66 3.81
CA MET A 1 -1.80 6.81 4.53
C MET A 1 -1.78 7.92 5.57
N GLY A 2 -0.92 7.87 6.60
CA GLY A 2 -0.91 8.87 7.68
C GLY A 2 -0.83 10.32 7.21
N PHE A 3 0.08 10.63 6.28
CA PHE A 3 0.25 11.99 5.74
C PHE A 3 -1.03 12.55 5.11
N VAL A 4 -1.56 11.85 4.10
CA VAL A 4 -2.73 12.28 3.32
C VAL A 4 -3.97 12.42 4.22
N ASN A 5 -4.16 11.46 5.12
CA ASN A 5 -5.33 11.43 5.99
C ASN A 5 -5.29 12.48 7.11
N ALA A 6 -4.10 12.90 7.53
CA ALA A 6 -3.93 13.91 8.58
C ALA A 6 -3.95 15.34 8.04
N LEU A 7 -3.58 15.56 6.77
CA LEU A 7 -3.36 16.91 6.24
C LEU A 7 -4.58 17.83 6.40
N LYS A 8 -5.76 17.41 5.93
CA LYS A 8 -6.97 18.25 6.00
C LYS A 8 -7.48 18.45 7.44
N PRO A 9 -7.56 17.41 8.31
CA PRO A 9 -7.87 17.62 9.73
C PRO A 9 -6.89 18.59 10.42
N LEU A 10 -5.58 18.45 10.18
CA LEU A 10 -4.57 19.35 10.77
C LEU A 10 -4.71 20.79 10.28
N GLN A 11 -5.07 21.00 9.00
CA GLN A 11 -5.38 22.33 8.47
C GLN A 11 -6.56 22.97 9.21
N LEU A 12 -7.67 22.23 9.39
CA LEU A 12 -8.85 22.72 10.11
C LEU A 12 -8.50 23.10 11.56
N VAL A 13 -7.72 22.27 12.25
CA VAL A 13 -7.25 22.57 13.61
C VAL A 13 -6.40 23.84 13.65
N ARG A 14 -5.50 24.03 12.68
CA ARG A 14 -4.66 25.25 12.61
C ARG A 14 -5.46 26.50 12.28
N SER A 15 -6.59 26.37 11.58
CA SER A 15 -7.54 27.45 11.35
C SER A 15 -8.48 27.72 12.54
N GLY A 16 -8.30 27.04 13.67
CA GLY A 16 -9.15 27.18 14.86
C GLY A 16 -10.46 26.38 14.82
N GLN A 17 -10.71 25.62 13.75
CA GLN A 17 -11.94 24.84 13.52
C GLN A 17 -11.79 23.40 14.03
N ALA A 18 -11.50 23.24 15.33
CA ALA A 18 -11.24 21.92 15.92
C ALA A 18 -12.49 21.01 15.91
N GLU A 19 -13.68 21.56 16.15
CA GLU A 19 -14.94 20.79 16.11
C GLU A 19 -15.25 20.28 14.70
N SER A 20 -15.11 21.13 13.69
CA SER A 20 -15.27 20.71 12.29
C SER A 20 -14.24 19.66 11.86
N ALA A 21 -13.04 19.70 12.45
CA ALA A 21 -12.03 18.66 12.23
C ALA A 21 -12.47 17.31 12.84
N LEU A 22 -13.08 17.32 14.03
CA LEU A 22 -13.63 16.14 14.69
C LEU A 22 -14.80 15.53 13.89
N ASP A 23 -15.75 16.35 13.47
CA ASP A 23 -16.91 15.90 12.68
C ASP A 23 -16.46 15.27 11.36
N LYS A 24 -15.50 15.92 10.68
CA LYS A 24 -14.93 15.41 9.44
C LYS A 24 -14.19 14.08 9.65
N LEU A 25 -13.48 13.94 10.76
CA LEU A 25 -12.77 12.72 11.11
C LEU A 25 -13.74 11.57 11.42
N ALA A 26 -14.82 11.84 12.15
CA ALA A 26 -15.87 10.87 12.44
C ALA A 26 -16.53 10.35 11.14
N ARG A 27 -17.02 11.25 10.27
CA ARG A 27 -17.63 10.88 8.98
C ARG A 27 -16.67 10.16 8.05
N SER A 28 -15.43 10.63 7.97
CA SER A 28 -14.40 10.02 7.11
C SER A 28 -13.99 8.62 7.58
N SER A 29 -14.23 8.24 8.83
CA SER A 29 -13.77 6.96 9.38
C SER A 29 -14.54 5.77 8.78
N LEU A 30 -15.88 5.85 8.75
CA LEU A 30 -16.74 4.81 8.19
C LEU A 30 -16.51 4.65 6.68
N SER A 31 -16.54 5.76 5.94
CA SER A 31 -16.36 5.76 4.49
C SER A 31 -14.98 5.23 4.07
N ARG A 32 -13.96 5.32 4.94
CA ARG A 32 -12.63 4.78 4.66
C ARG A 32 -12.61 3.25 4.71
N ILE A 33 -13.28 2.67 5.70
CA ILE A 33 -13.38 1.21 5.82
C ILE A 33 -14.04 0.65 4.56
N LEU A 34 -15.17 1.22 4.14
CA LEU A 34 -15.89 0.78 2.94
C LEU A 34 -15.09 0.97 1.65
N ARG A 35 -14.40 2.10 1.48
CA ARG A 35 -13.52 2.34 0.32
C ARG A 35 -12.34 1.38 0.22
N LEU A 36 -11.92 0.80 1.34
CA LEU A 36 -10.88 -0.23 1.36
C LEU A 36 -11.47 -1.62 1.13
N MET A 37 -12.60 -1.92 1.78
CA MET A 37 -13.23 -3.25 1.73
C MET A 37 -13.89 -3.56 0.40
N LEU A 38 -14.72 -2.67 -0.16
CA LEU A 38 -15.50 -2.95 -1.37
C LEU A 38 -14.63 -3.27 -2.60
N PRO A 39 -13.55 -2.52 -2.89
CA PRO A 39 -12.70 -2.85 -4.03
C PRO A 39 -11.94 -4.16 -3.83
N ALA A 40 -11.48 -4.44 -2.61
CA ALA A 40 -10.76 -5.65 -2.27
C ALA A 40 -11.63 -6.91 -2.37
N THR A 41 -12.89 -6.82 -1.91
CA THR A 41 -13.84 -7.94 -2.03
C THR A 41 -14.17 -8.24 -3.49
N LEU A 42 -14.34 -7.21 -4.32
CA LEU A 42 -14.56 -7.39 -5.75
C LEU A 42 -13.33 -8.00 -6.44
N ALA A 43 -12.12 -7.50 -6.16
CA ALA A 43 -10.88 -8.04 -6.72
C ALA A 43 -10.68 -9.52 -6.36
N THR A 44 -10.93 -9.90 -5.10
CA THR A 44 -10.89 -11.31 -4.67
C THR A 44 -11.94 -12.15 -5.38
N SER A 45 -13.15 -11.63 -5.58
CA SER A 45 -14.21 -12.34 -6.29
C SER A 45 -13.88 -12.57 -7.77
N ILE A 46 -13.26 -11.58 -8.42
CA ILE A 46 -12.76 -11.72 -9.81
C ILE A 46 -11.64 -12.75 -9.87
N SER A 47 -10.68 -12.68 -8.95
CA SER A 47 -9.58 -13.64 -8.90
C SER A 47 -10.05 -15.06 -8.64
N TRP A 48 -11.02 -15.24 -7.75
CA TRP A 48 -11.69 -16.51 -7.49
C TRP A 48 -12.35 -17.04 -8.77
N LEU A 49 -13.11 -16.21 -9.49
CA LEU A 49 -13.73 -16.60 -10.74
C LEU A 49 -12.68 -17.05 -11.77
N PHE A 50 -11.57 -16.32 -11.89
CA PHE A 50 -10.47 -16.67 -12.79
C PHE A 50 -9.85 -18.03 -12.45
N CYS A 51 -9.69 -18.31 -11.16
CA CYS A 51 -9.23 -19.60 -10.68
C CYS A 51 -10.21 -20.73 -11.06
N GLN A 52 -11.51 -20.56 -10.81
CA GLN A 52 -12.52 -21.59 -11.11
C GLN A 52 -12.66 -21.85 -12.62
N LEU A 53 -12.41 -20.85 -13.46
CA LEU A 53 -12.42 -20.98 -14.92
C LEU A 53 -11.11 -21.58 -15.49
N GLY A 54 -10.10 -21.85 -14.65
CA GLY A 54 -8.84 -22.47 -15.07
C GLY A 54 -7.80 -21.51 -15.66
N PHE A 55 -8.02 -20.18 -15.62
CA PHE A 55 -7.06 -19.20 -16.16
C PHE A 55 -5.70 -19.17 -15.46
N TYR A 56 -5.56 -19.89 -14.36
CA TYR A 56 -4.37 -19.95 -13.51
C TYR A 56 -3.54 -21.23 -13.71
N GLU A 57 -3.93 -22.11 -14.63
CA GLU A 57 -3.27 -23.40 -14.83
C GLU A 57 -1.78 -23.27 -15.23
N SER A 58 -1.46 -22.33 -16.13
CA SER A 58 -0.07 -22.05 -16.55
C SER A 58 0.80 -21.55 -15.40
N ALA A 59 0.25 -20.69 -14.53
CA ALA A 59 0.97 -20.19 -13.35
C ALA A 59 1.23 -21.29 -12.33
N ARG A 60 0.22 -22.14 -12.08
CA ARG A 60 0.30 -23.23 -11.12
C ARG A 60 1.32 -24.29 -11.51
N ASN A 61 1.39 -24.62 -12.80
CA ASN A 61 2.29 -25.64 -13.33
C ASN A 61 3.61 -25.03 -13.80
N SER A 62 4.16 -24.04 -13.11
CA SER A 62 5.40 -23.35 -13.53
C SER A 62 6.52 -23.49 -12.51
N ASP A 63 7.76 -23.38 -12.98
CA ASP A 63 8.98 -23.35 -12.14
C ASP A 63 9.23 -21.96 -11.51
N ALA A 64 8.37 -20.99 -11.80
CA ALA A 64 8.42 -19.68 -11.17
C ALA A 64 7.82 -19.75 -9.75
N TYR A 65 8.69 -19.79 -8.73
CA TYR A 65 8.30 -19.96 -7.31
C TYR A 65 7.08 -19.15 -6.88
N TRP A 66 7.06 -17.83 -7.14
CA TRP A 66 5.94 -16.97 -6.72
C TRP A 66 4.63 -17.32 -7.44
N LEU A 67 4.69 -17.63 -8.74
CA LEU A 67 3.50 -18.02 -9.51
C LEU A 67 2.97 -19.37 -9.05
N MET A 68 3.84 -20.35 -8.79
CA MET A 68 3.44 -21.68 -8.35
C MET A 68 2.83 -21.65 -6.94
N VAL A 69 3.50 -20.99 -5.98
CA VAL A 69 3.12 -21.03 -4.56
C VAL A 69 1.86 -20.21 -4.27
N TYR A 70 1.64 -19.10 -4.96
CA TYR A 70 0.53 -18.18 -4.69
C TYR A 70 -0.65 -18.33 -5.68
N THR A 71 -0.74 -19.48 -6.34
CA THR A 71 -1.82 -19.79 -7.28
C THR A 71 -2.60 -21.03 -6.82
N PRO A 72 -3.84 -20.87 -6.32
CA PRO A 72 -4.64 -21.98 -5.83
C PRO A 72 -5.21 -22.83 -6.96
N ALA A 73 -5.59 -24.06 -6.60
CA ALA A 73 -6.34 -24.96 -7.46
C ALA A 73 -7.82 -24.53 -7.61
N PRO A 74 -8.46 -24.81 -8.74
CA PRO A 74 -9.92 -24.79 -8.83
C PRO A 74 -10.54 -25.75 -7.82
N SER A 75 -11.69 -25.37 -7.25
CA SER A 75 -12.41 -26.19 -6.27
C SER A 75 -13.18 -27.30 -6.99
N SER A 76 -13.34 -28.46 -6.35
CA SER A 76 -13.94 -29.65 -6.99
C SER A 76 -15.46 -29.55 -7.20
N SER A 77 -16.15 -28.69 -6.44
CA SER A 77 -17.59 -28.47 -6.57
C SER A 77 -17.94 -26.99 -6.39
N ILE A 78 -19.09 -26.56 -6.94
CA ILE A 78 -19.57 -25.17 -6.81
C ILE A 78 -19.82 -24.80 -5.34
N ALA A 79 -20.33 -25.74 -4.52
CA ALA A 79 -20.57 -25.51 -3.10
C ALA A 79 -19.25 -25.25 -2.35
N TRP A 80 -18.21 -26.04 -2.63
CA TRP A 80 -16.87 -25.81 -2.08
C TRP A 80 -16.28 -24.52 -2.61
N ALA A 81 -16.44 -24.21 -3.90
CA ALA A 81 -15.96 -22.96 -4.48
C ALA A 81 -16.54 -21.73 -3.77
N LEU A 82 -17.85 -21.72 -3.46
CA LEU A 82 -18.47 -20.62 -2.72
C LEU A 82 -18.02 -20.56 -1.25
N HIS A 83 -17.82 -21.71 -0.61
CA HIS A 83 -17.25 -21.77 0.74
C HIS A 83 -15.81 -21.23 0.78
N ASP A 84 -15.00 -21.57 -0.22
CA ASP A 84 -13.62 -21.10 -0.35
C ASP A 84 -13.58 -19.60 -0.60
N LEU A 85 -14.51 -19.06 -1.42
CA LEU A 85 -14.66 -17.63 -1.60
C LEU A 85 -14.99 -16.91 -0.28
N ALA A 86 -15.99 -17.40 0.47
CA ALA A 86 -16.37 -16.80 1.74
C ALA A 86 -15.21 -16.85 2.75
N THR A 87 -14.46 -17.96 2.78
CA THR A 87 -13.28 -18.15 3.62
C THR A 87 -12.17 -17.17 3.23
N ALA A 88 -11.87 -17.02 1.94
CA ALA A 88 -10.84 -16.10 1.45
C ALA A 88 -11.18 -14.62 1.72
N LEU A 89 -12.44 -14.25 1.54
CA LEU A 89 -12.94 -12.91 1.88
C LEU A 89 -12.78 -12.63 3.38
N LYS A 90 -13.04 -13.61 4.25
CA LYS A 90 -12.81 -13.49 5.69
C LYS A 90 -11.31 -13.40 6.02
N GLN A 91 -10.49 -14.27 5.45
CA GLN A 91 -9.04 -14.35 5.69
C GLN A 91 -8.30 -13.06 5.34
N THR A 92 -8.79 -12.31 4.35
CA THR A 92 -8.25 -10.98 3.99
C THR A 92 -8.21 -10.01 5.19
N TRP A 93 -9.13 -10.17 6.14
CA TRP A 93 -9.28 -9.29 7.31
C TRP A 93 -8.85 -9.95 8.63
N MET A 94 -8.13 -11.08 8.58
CA MET A 94 -7.64 -11.78 9.76
C MET A 94 -6.11 -11.72 9.84
N PHE A 95 -5.56 -11.42 11.02
CA PHE A 95 -4.12 -11.41 11.25
C PHE A 95 -3.50 -12.80 11.04
N ASN A 96 -2.33 -12.84 10.42
CA ASN A 96 -1.56 -14.06 10.11
C ASN A 96 -2.24 -15.03 9.13
N TYR A 97 -3.33 -14.63 8.46
CA TYR A 97 -3.91 -15.38 7.35
C TYR A 97 -3.56 -14.71 6.03
N ILE A 98 -3.51 -15.51 4.96
CA ILE A 98 -3.26 -15.05 3.60
C ILE A 98 -4.47 -15.43 2.75
N ASN A 99 -4.99 -14.46 2.00
CA ASN A 99 -6.00 -14.73 1.00
C ASN A 99 -5.37 -15.54 -0.14
N ILE A 100 -5.79 -16.79 -0.27
CA ILE A 100 -5.26 -17.72 -1.29
C ILE A 100 -5.54 -17.25 -2.71
N TYR A 101 -6.63 -16.53 -2.94
CA TYR A 101 -6.99 -16.04 -4.27
C TYR A 101 -6.33 -14.72 -4.59
N ASP A 102 -5.92 -13.92 -3.62
CA ASP A 102 -5.28 -12.62 -3.89
C ASP A 102 -4.24 -12.30 -2.81
N GLN A 103 -3.06 -12.92 -2.94
CA GLN A 103 -1.98 -12.79 -1.96
C GLN A 103 -1.58 -11.33 -1.69
N PRO A 104 -1.45 -10.43 -2.69
CA PRO A 104 -1.12 -9.03 -2.45
C PRO A 104 -2.01 -8.33 -1.42
N GLN A 105 -3.25 -8.78 -1.20
CA GLN A 105 -4.16 -8.20 -0.22
C GLN A 105 -3.72 -8.34 1.24
N TRP A 106 -2.65 -9.10 1.54
CA TRP A 106 -2.11 -9.23 2.90
C TRP A 106 -1.85 -7.90 3.60
N ALA A 107 -1.52 -6.82 2.85
CA ALA A 107 -1.24 -5.52 3.45
C ALA A 107 -2.51 -4.74 3.86
N LEU A 108 -3.71 -5.13 3.39
CA LEU A 108 -4.95 -4.37 3.62
C LEU A 108 -5.34 -4.30 5.09
N ILE A 109 -5.18 -5.39 5.84
CA ILE A 109 -5.45 -5.42 7.28
C ILE A 109 -4.53 -4.45 8.04
N PHE A 110 -3.26 -4.37 7.65
CA PHE A 110 -2.30 -3.42 8.24
C PHE A 110 -2.62 -1.97 7.85
N LEU A 111 -3.09 -1.72 6.62
CA LEU A 111 -3.58 -0.39 6.22
C LEU A 111 -4.84 0.05 6.98
N LEU A 112 -5.72 -0.90 7.30
CA LEU A 112 -6.90 -0.68 8.13
C LEU A 112 -6.48 -0.37 9.57
N GLN A 113 -5.58 -1.18 10.16
CA GLN A 113 -5.01 -0.95 11.48
C GLN A 113 -4.33 0.43 11.59
N GLY A 114 -3.47 0.77 10.63
CA GLY A 114 -2.82 2.08 10.55
C GLY A 114 -3.83 3.22 10.43
N SER A 115 -4.96 3.00 9.76
CA SER A 115 -6.04 3.98 9.68
C SER A 115 -6.69 4.25 11.04
N PHE A 116 -6.95 3.21 11.85
CA PHE A 116 -7.45 3.38 13.22
C PHE A 116 -6.44 4.11 14.11
N MET A 117 -5.15 3.77 14.01
CA MET A 117 -4.09 4.48 14.73
C MET A 117 -4.02 5.97 14.36
N VAL A 118 -4.16 6.30 13.07
CA VAL A 118 -4.18 7.70 12.61
C VAL A 118 -5.40 8.45 13.16
N ILE A 119 -6.57 7.84 13.11
CA ILE A 119 -7.81 8.41 13.65
C ILE A 119 -7.65 8.66 15.16
N GLY A 120 -7.21 7.66 15.92
CA GLY A 120 -6.98 7.78 17.36
C GLY A 120 -5.94 8.84 17.73
N ALA A 121 -4.81 8.89 17.02
CA ALA A 121 -3.76 9.88 17.26
C ALA A 121 -4.23 11.31 16.94
N LEU A 122 -5.01 11.50 15.88
CA LEU A 122 -5.60 12.81 15.56
C LEU A 122 -6.64 13.22 16.59
N LEU A 123 -7.52 12.32 17.04
CA LEU A 123 -8.49 12.59 18.11
C LEU A 123 -7.79 13.04 19.39
N LEU A 124 -6.74 12.33 19.81
CA LEU A 124 -5.99 12.67 21.01
C LEU A 124 -5.30 14.04 20.91
N THR A 125 -4.81 14.39 19.72
CA THR A 125 -3.97 15.57 19.52
C THR A 125 -4.72 16.79 18.97
N VAL A 126 -6.01 16.68 18.68
CA VAL A 126 -6.80 17.72 18.00
C VAL A 126 -6.84 19.05 18.75
N ARG A 127 -6.88 19.01 20.10
CA ARG A 127 -6.91 20.21 20.96
C ARG A 127 -5.54 20.64 21.49
N MET A 128 -4.48 19.92 21.14
CA MET A 128 -3.14 20.25 21.59
C MET A 128 -2.55 21.39 20.75
N SER A 129 -1.77 22.26 21.38
CA SER A 129 -0.95 23.23 20.63
C SER A 129 0.05 22.50 19.71
N PRO A 130 0.50 23.10 18.57
CA PRO A 130 1.36 22.41 17.61
C PRO A 130 2.66 21.82 18.18
N ARG A 131 3.28 22.48 19.16
CA ARG A 131 4.50 21.99 19.83
C ARG A 131 4.22 20.72 20.64
N TRP A 132 3.19 20.78 21.48
CA TRP A 132 2.75 19.64 22.29
C TRP A 132 2.22 18.50 21.45
N ARG A 133 1.48 18.80 20.36
CA ARG A 133 1.05 17.81 19.38
C ARG A 133 2.23 17.08 18.74
N THR A 134 3.25 17.81 18.30
CA THR A 134 4.45 17.20 17.71
C THR A 134 5.17 16.29 18.71
N ALA A 135 5.35 16.76 19.95
CA ALA A 135 5.95 15.96 21.02
C ALA A 135 5.13 14.69 21.32
N ALA A 136 3.80 14.82 21.46
CA ALA A 136 2.90 13.69 21.69
C ALA A 136 2.95 12.69 20.53
N LEU A 137 2.98 13.15 19.28
CA LEU A 137 3.09 12.27 18.11
C LEU A 137 4.45 11.56 18.03
N ILE A 138 5.55 12.19 18.46
CA ILE A 138 6.86 11.50 18.56
C ILE A 138 6.80 10.40 19.61
N ILE A 139 6.25 10.69 20.80
CA ILE A 139 6.08 9.70 21.86
C ILE A 139 5.20 8.55 21.39
N LEU A 140 4.07 8.86 20.74
CA LEU A 140 3.18 7.86 20.16
C LEU A 140 3.88 7.02 19.09
N ALA A 141 4.69 7.63 18.20
CA ALA A 141 5.42 6.88 17.18
C ALA A 141 6.36 5.85 17.81
N LEU A 142 7.10 6.24 18.85
CA LEU A 142 7.98 5.34 19.59
C LEU A 142 7.20 4.24 20.32
N TRP A 143 6.11 4.61 21.00
CA TRP A 143 5.27 3.66 21.72
C TRP A 143 4.60 2.64 20.79
N THR A 144 4.20 3.07 19.58
CA THR A 144 3.57 2.17 18.60
C THR A 144 4.52 1.12 18.02
N ILE A 145 5.85 1.22 18.22
CA ILE A 145 6.78 0.16 17.79
C ILE A 145 6.44 -1.15 18.49
N ASP A 146 6.30 -1.12 19.83
CA ASP A 146 6.00 -2.30 20.65
C ASP A 146 4.58 -2.80 20.40
N LEU A 147 3.60 -1.88 20.36
CA LEU A 147 2.21 -2.23 20.06
C LEU A 147 2.07 -2.87 18.66
N SER A 148 2.75 -2.34 17.65
CA SER A 148 2.64 -2.89 16.30
C SER A 148 3.34 -4.25 16.20
N HIS A 149 4.42 -4.46 16.96
CA HIS A 149 5.11 -5.74 17.04
C HIS A 149 4.18 -6.85 17.55
N THR A 150 3.39 -6.57 18.60
CA THR A 150 2.41 -7.54 19.14
C THR A 150 1.26 -7.83 18.19
N MET A 151 0.89 -6.87 17.32
CA MET A 151 -0.20 -7.00 16.36
C MET A 151 0.20 -7.68 15.02
N GLY A 152 1.47 -8.05 14.85
CA GLY A 152 1.95 -8.86 13.73
C GLY A 152 2.74 -8.13 12.64
N ASP A 153 2.75 -6.79 12.61
CA ASP A 153 3.70 -6.01 11.81
C ASP A 153 4.33 -4.89 12.66
N PRO A 154 5.63 -4.97 12.99
CA PRO A 154 6.28 -4.05 13.92
C PRO A 154 6.31 -2.58 13.51
N LEU A 155 5.97 -2.25 12.25
CA LEU A 155 6.27 -0.94 11.67
C LEU A 155 5.05 -0.19 11.14
N THR A 156 3.89 -0.84 11.14
CA THR A 156 2.62 -0.23 10.72
C THR A 156 2.29 1.03 11.52
N GLY A 157 2.40 0.98 12.86
CA GLY A 157 2.14 2.12 13.73
C GLY A 157 3.13 3.26 13.53
N PRO A 158 4.46 3.02 13.66
CA PRO A 158 5.47 4.02 13.41
C PRO A 158 5.33 4.70 12.04
N ALA A 159 5.14 3.93 10.97
CA ALA A 159 4.91 4.48 9.62
C ALA A 159 3.66 5.38 9.56
N SER A 160 2.59 4.96 10.23
CA SER A 160 1.32 5.69 10.25
C SER A 160 1.43 7.01 11.01
N ILE A 161 2.01 7.01 12.20
CA ILE A 161 2.18 8.21 13.04
C ILE A 161 3.25 9.14 12.46
N SER A 162 4.35 8.62 11.92
CA SER A 162 5.33 9.41 11.17
C SER A 162 4.69 10.11 9.97
N GLY A 163 3.71 9.50 9.32
CA GLY A 163 2.90 10.18 8.30
C GLY A 163 2.20 11.44 8.83
N ILE A 164 1.60 11.38 10.02
CA ILE A 164 0.96 12.54 10.67
C ILE A 164 2.00 13.62 10.99
N LEU A 165 3.15 13.23 11.54
CA LEU A 165 4.26 14.13 11.84
C LEU A 165 4.75 14.86 10.59
N LEU A 166 4.89 14.13 9.47
CA LEU A 166 5.30 14.71 8.20
C LEU A 166 4.23 15.68 7.64
N ALA A 167 2.94 15.38 7.83
CA ALA A 167 1.86 16.29 7.46
C ALA A 167 1.89 17.56 8.31
N GLU A 168 2.08 17.43 9.62
CA GLU A 168 2.22 18.56 10.54
C GLU A 168 3.43 19.44 10.17
N LEU A 169 4.55 18.82 9.83
CA LEU A 169 5.76 19.50 9.33
C LEU A 169 5.48 20.23 8.02
N SER A 170 4.73 19.63 7.10
CA SER A 170 4.40 20.26 5.80
C SER A 170 3.60 21.56 5.95
N LEU A 171 2.87 21.73 7.06
CA LEU A 171 2.08 22.91 7.38
C LEU A 171 2.86 23.99 8.16
N THR A 172 4.16 23.81 8.38
CA THR A 172 5.04 24.78 9.05
C THR A 172 5.88 25.56 8.06
N PHE A 173 6.65 26.53 8.55
CA PHE A 173 7.61 27.30 7.76
C PHE A 173 8.94 26.55 7.47
N TYR A 174 9.13 25.34 8.02
CA TYR A 174 10.38 24.60 7.89
C TYR A 174 10.70 24.18 6.45
N PRO A 175 9.76 23.65 5.65
CA PRO A 175 10.04 23.29 4.25
C PRO A 175 10.50 24.49 3.41
N GLN A 176 9.96 25.69 3.65
CA GLN A 176 10.41 26.89 2.96
C GLN A 176 11.86 27.25 3.34
N ARG A 177 12.23 27.17 4.62
CA ARG A 177 13.62 27.42 5.05
C ARG A 177 14.60 26.37 4.53
N LEU A 178 14.21 25.11 4.51
CA LEU A 178 15.06 24.02 4.02
C LEU A 178 15.20 24.03 2.49
N SER A 179 14.35 24.76 1.77
CA SER A 179 14.37 24.79 0.29
C SER A 179 15.73 25.21 -0.28
N SER A 180 16.43 26.15 0.34
CA SER A 180 17.76 26.60 -0.10
C SER A 180 18.81 25.48 -0.01
N VAL A 181 18.76 24.67 1.04
CA VAL A 181 19.69 23.56 1.29
C VAL A 181 19.24 22.27 0.57
N SER A 182 17.94 22.17 0.28
CA SER A 182 17.33 20.98 -0.33
C SER A 182 17.97 20.60 -1.66
N LYS A 183 18.50 21.56 -2.43
CA LYS A 183 19.16 21.31 -3.72
C LYS A 183 20.35 20.34 -3.58
N PHE A 184 21.08 20.43 -2.49
CA PHE A 184 22.24 19.57 -2.20
C PHE A 184 21.85 18.29 -1.45
N LEU A 185 20.84 18.36 -0.58
CA LEU A 185 20.42 17.22 0.25
C LEU A 185 19.46 16.26 -0.45
N THR A 186 18.73 16.70 -1.48
CA THR A 186 17.69 15.90 -2.13
C THR A 186 18.25 14.60 -2.70
N ALA A 187 19.25 14.69 -3.58
CA ALA A 187 19.85 13.53 -4.23
C ALA A 187 20.45 12.52 -3.23
N PRO A 188 21.34 12.91 -2.29
CA PRO A 188 21.92 11.95 -1.35
C PRO A 188 20.87 11.33 -0.42
N LEU A 189 19.88 12.09 0.07
CA LEU A 189 18.82 11.52 0.90
C LEU A 189 17.91 10.58 0.12
N CYS A 190 17.60 10.88 -1.14
CA CYS A 190 16.86 9.97 -2.02
C CYS A 190 17.63 8.68 -2.28
N LEU A 191 18.91 8.78 -2.66
CA LEU A 191 19.75 7.62 -2.89
C LEU A 191 19.91 6.78 -1.61
N PHE A 192 20.09 7.42 -0.46
CA PHE A 192 20.13 6.72 0.82
C PHE A 192 18.79 6.04 1.15
N SER A 193 17.66 6.71 0.92
CA SER A 193 16.34 6.12 1.12
C SER A 193 16.13 4.89 0.23
N LEU A 194 16.45 5.00 -1.06
CA LEU A 194 16.35 3.91 -2.03
C LEU A 194 17.33 2.77 -1.70
N PHE A 195 18.52 3.10 -1.21
CA PHE A 195 19.51 2.14 -0.74
C PHE A 195 18.95 1.29 0.42
N LEU A 196 18.33 1.91 1.43
CA LEU A 196 17.64 1.17 2.49
C LEU A 196 16.52 0.29 1.90
N MET A 197 15.65 0.86 1.07
CA MET A 197 14.52 0.14 0.46
C MET A 197 14.94 -0.99 -0.50
N SER A 198 16.20 -1.04 -0.93
CA SER A 198 16.72 -2.08 -1.82
C SER A 198 17.06 -3.40 -1.11
N TYR A 199 16.99 -3.45 0.22
CA TYR A 199 17.23 -4.67 0.97
C TYR A 199 16.19 -5.75 0.61
N THR A 200 16.65 -6.98 0.36
CA THR A 200 15.79 -8.15 0.11
C THR A 200 16.12 -9.25 1.11
N GLY A 201 15.10 -9.88 1.71
CA GLY A 201 15.28 -10.99 2.64
C GLY A 201 15.62 -12.33 1.98
N VAL A 202 15.28 -12.53 0.70
CA VAL A 202 15.38 -13.84 0.01
C VAL A 202 16.80 -14.15 -0.43
N ALA A 203 17.54 -13.13 -0.86
CA ALA A 203 18.86 -13.27 -1.49
C ALA A 203 19.88 -12.28 -0.90
N TRP A 204 19.79 -12.01 0.41
CA TRP A 204 20.61 -11.00 1.06
C TRP A 204 22.13 -11.27 0.96
N GLU A 205 22.54 -12.51 0.75
CA GLU A 205 23.95 -12.91 0.55
C GLU A 205 24.49 -12.62 -0.85
N GLN A 206 23.63 -12.56 -1.86
CA GLN A 206 24.03 -12.51 -3.27
C GLN A 206 24.67 -11.15 -3.65
N ALA A 207 24.22 -10.07 -3.00
CA ALA A 207 24.73 -8.72 -3.23
C ALA A 207 25.57 -8.22 -2.05
N SER A 208 26.57 -7.38 -2.33
CA SER A 208 27.44 -6.81 -1.29
C SER A 208 26.70 -5.81 -0.39
N TRP A 209 25.84 -4.97 -0.96
CA TRP A 209 25.12 -3.94 -0.20
C TRP A 209 24.06 -4.53 0.73
N THR A 210 23.33 -5.56 0.30
CA THR A 210 22.36 -6.27 1.14
C THR A 210 23.02 -6.96 2.32
N ARG A 211 24.25 -7.49 2.16
CA ARG A 211 25.04 -8.04 3.28
C ARG A 211 25.42 -6.97 4.31
N VAL A 212 25.78 -5.77 3.86
CA VAL A 212 26.08 -4.64 4.78
C VAL A 212 24.84 -4.27 5.59
N LEU A 213 23.70 -4.14 4.92
CA LEU A 213 22.42 -3.85 5.55
C LEU A 213 22.00 -4.98 6.51
N PHE A 214 22.17 -6.25 6.13
CA PHE A 214 21.90 -7.37 7.03
C PHE A 214 22.74 -7.30 8.30
N ARG A 215 24.08 -7.15 8.17
CA ARG A 215 25.00 -7.08 9.32
C ARG A 215 24.71 -5.90 10.25
N PHE A 216 24.30 -4.77 9.69
CA PHE A 216 23.87 -3.63 10.49
C PHE A 216 22.57 -3.95 11.25
N ALA A 217 21.56 -4.45 10.54
CA ALA A 217 20.26 -4.76 11.13
C ALA A 217 20.38 -5.83 12.22
N SER A 218 21.08 -6.93 11.94
CA SER A 218 21.26 -8.03 12.89
C SER A 218 21.99 -7.64 14.17
N ARG A 219 22.74 -6.52 14.15
CA ARG A 219 23.47 -6.01 15.32
C ARG A 219 22.70 -4.97 16.12
N TYR A 220 21.88 -4.15 15.46
CA TYR A 220 21.30 -2.95 16.07
C TYR A 220 19.76 -2.95 16.11
N LEU A 221 19.09 -3.73 15.27
CA LEU A 221 17.63 -3.81 15.24
C LEU A 221 17.17 -5.08 15.98
N PRO A 222 16.46 -4.95 17.12
CA PRO A 222 15.90 -6.09 17.84
C PRO A 222 14.69 -6.63 17.08
N MET A 223 14.92 -7.54 16.14
CA MET A 223 13.87 -8.14 15.31
C MET A 223 14.03 -9.67 15.26
N ASP A 224 13.05 -10.38 15.79
CA ASP A 224 13.15 -11.83 16.01
C ASP A 224 12.70 -12.69 14.82
N LYS A 225 12.07 -12.09 13.80
CA LYS A 225 11.46 -12.81 12.67
C LYS A 225 12.16 -12.55 11.35
N ALA A 226 12.37 -13.60 10.56
CA ALA A 226 12.78 -13.50 9.16
C ALA A 226 11.76 -12.64 8.38
N GLY A 227 12.25 -11.67 7.61
CA GLY A 227 11.44 -10.68 6.87
C GLY A 227 11.19 -9.35 7.59
N SER A 228 11.43 -9.28 8.91
CA SER A 228 11.27 -8.03 9.67
C SER A 228 12.27 -6.94 9.27
N TYR A 229 13.48 -7.32 8.86
CA TYR A 229 14.49 -6.36 8.39
C TYR A 229 14.10 -5.69 7.07
N GLU A 230 13.47 -6.42 6.16
CA GLU A 230 12.99 -5.86 4.89
C GLU A 230 11.89 -4.83 5.13
N ARG A 231 10.95 -5.15 6.03
CA ARG A 231 9.93 -4.18 6.46
C ARG A 231 10.55 -2.97 7.17
N ALA A 232 11.57 -3.18 8.02
CA ALA A 232 12.29 -2.12 8.74
C ALA A 232 12.94 -1.14 7.79
N TYR A 233 13.78 -1.64 6.90
CA TYR A 233 14.44 -0.80 5.92
C TYR A 233 13.47 -0.15 4.95
N GLY A 234 12.44 -0.87 4.50
CA GLY A 234 11.36 -0.32 3.69
C GLY A 234 10.65 0.84 4.37
N THR A 235 10.32 0.71 5.66
CA THR A 235 9.61 1.74 6.43
C THR A 235 10.49 2.95 6.70
N ILE A 236 11.72 2.74 7.19
CA ILE A 236 12.67 3.82 7.50
C ILE A 236 13.01 4.58 6.21
N GLY A 237 13.32 3.85 5.14
CA GLY A 237 13.58 4.43 3.83
C GLY A 237 12.39 5.23 3.30
N ALA A 238 11.16 4.72 3.43
CA ALA A 238 9.96 5.44 3.03
C ALA A 238 9.74 6.73 3.82
N ILE A 239 9.97 6.73 5.14
CA ILE A 239 9.85 7.94 5.98
C ILE A 239 10.87 9.00 5.53
N ILE A 240 12.13 8.61 5.32
CA ILE A 240 13.19 9.53 4.85
C ILE A 240 12.87 10.04 3.45
N LEU A 241 12.37 9.18 2.57
CA LEU A 241 12.00 9.56 1.20
C LEU A 241 10.88 10.60 1.19
N ILE A 242 9.81 10.38 1.96
CA ILE A 242 8.70 11.33 2.06
C ILE A 242 9.16 12.63 2.72
N LEU A 243 10.00 12.56 3.76
CA LEU A 243 10.60 13.75 4.36
C LEU A 243 11.40 14.55 3.33
N THR A 244 12.17 13.87 2.49
CA THR A 244 12.94 14.49 1.41
C THR A 244 12.01 15.15 0.39
N MET A 245 10.93 14.47 0.00
CA MET A 245 9.91 15.02 -0.91
C MET A 245 9.23 16.27 -0.34
N VAL A 246 8.84 16.27 0.94
CA VAL A 246 8.17 17.41 1.59
C VAL A 246 9.08 18.66 1.58
N ASN A 247 10.38 18.47 1.81
CA ASN A 247 11.36 19.55 1.90
C ASN A 247 11.96 19.97 0.54
N SER A 248 11.78 19.19 -0.53
CA SER A 248 12.39 19.44 -1.84
C SER A 248 11.38 19.95 -2.89
N PRO A 249 11.45 21.23 -3.29
CA PRO A 249 10.58 21.78 -4.34
C PRO A 249 10.73 21.03 -5.68
N THR A 250 11.95 20.62 -6.03
CA THR A 250 12.25 19.90 -7.27
C THR A 250 11.56 18.54 -7.31
N MET A 251 11.58 17.78 -6.20
CA MET A 251 10.88 16.49 -6.15
C MET A 251 9.37 16.67 -6.28
N ARG A 252 8.80 17.64 -5.56
CA ARG A 252 7.35 17.91 -5.64
C ARG A 252 6.94 18.27 -7.05
N TRP A 253 7.73 19.11 -7.73
CA TRP A 253 7.51 19.45 -9.13
C TRP A 253 7.58 18.22 -10.06
N LEU A 254 8.60 17.39 -9.90
CA LEU A 254 8.78 16.18 -10.72
C LEU A 254 7.61 15.21 -10.54
N LEU A 255 7.24 14.92 -9.29
CA LEU A 255 6.14 14.01 -8.95
C LEU A 255 4.76 14.57 -9.32
N SER A 256 4.63 15.89 -9.47
CA SER A 256 3.40 16.55 -9.90
C SER A 256 3.20 16.56 -11.43
N ARG A 257 4.15 16.02 -12.21
CA ARG A 257 4.02 15.92 -13.66
C ARG A 257 2.89 14.97 -14.06
N LYS A 258 2.23 15.27 -15.19
CA LYS A 258 1.07 14.55 -15.72
C LYS A 258 1.19 13.00 -15.68
N PRO A 259 2.28 12.36 -16.15
CA PRO A 259 2.36 10.90 -16.15
C PRO A 259 2.40 10.30 -14.74
N LEU A 260 3.17 10.89 -13.82
CA LEU A 260 3.26 10.41 -12.45
C LEU A 260 1.98 10.67 -11.66
N ARG A 261 1.30 11.79 -11.93
CA ARG A 261 -0.04 12.07 -11.38
C ARG A 261 -1.09 11.10 -11.89
N PHE A 262 -1.04 10.75 -13.17
CA PHE A 262 -1.92 9.71 -13.74
C PHE A 262 -1.68 8.36 -13.06
N LEU A 263 -0.42 7.94 -12.92
CA LEU A 263 -0.08 6.70 -12.24
C LEU A 263 -0.52 6.70 -10.78
N GLY A 264 -0.35 7.82 -10.08
CA GLY A 264 -0.84 8.02 -8.71
C GLY A 264 -2.35 7.86 -8.60
N ARG A 265 -3.11 8.39 -9.57
CA ARG A 265 -4.58 8.30 -9.63
C ARG A 265 -5.08 6.85 -9.73
N ILE A 266 -4.42 6.00 -10.51
CA ILE A 266 -4.81 4.59 -10.70
C ILE A 266 -4.02 3.60 -9.84
N SER A 267 -3.13 4.09 -8.96
CA SER A 267 -2.18 3.26 -8.21
C SER A 267 -2.84 2.17 -7.35
N PHE A 268 -3.99 2.47 -6.74
CA PHE A 268 -4.73 1.51 -5.94
C PHE A 268 -5.33 0.39 -6.80
N ALA A 269 -5.83 0.71 -8.00
CA ALA A 269 -6.32 -0.28 -8.94
C ALA A 269 -5.18 -1.15 -9.49
N ILE A 270 -3.99 -0.58 -9.74
CA ILE A 270 -2.80 -1.35 -10.10
C ILE A 270 -2.44 -2.34 -8.99
N TYR A 271 -2.46 -1.86 -7.74
CA TYR A 271 -2.19 -2.70 -6.57
C TYR A 271 -3.19 -3.87 -6.44
N LEU A 272 -4.48 -3.67 -6.72
CA LEU A 272 -5.46 -4.77 -6.64
C LEU A 272 -5.35 -5.75 -7.81
N LEU A 273 -5.10 -5.26 -9.03
CA LEU A 273 -5.21 -6.07 -10.24
C LEU A 273 -3.90 -6.77 -10.64
N HIS A 274 -2.73 -6.27 -10.23
CA HIS A 274 -1.46 -6.83 -10.69
C HIS A 274 -1.33 -8.33 -10.37
N GLY A 275 -1.73 -8.77 -9.17
CA GLY A 275 -1.64 -10.18 -8.79
C GLY A 275 -2.52 -11.10 -9.65
N ILE A 276 -3.70 -10.61 -10.05
CA ILE A 276 -4.64 -11.34 -10.94
C ILE A 276 -4.04 -11.45 -12.34
N VAL A 277 -3.54 -10.33 -12.90
CA VAL A 277 -2.96 -10.30 -14.24
C VAL A 277 -1.67 -11.13 -14.31
N LEU A 278 -0.84 -11.09 -13.27
CA LEU A 278 0.41 -11.85 -13.21
C LEU A 278 0.17 -13.38 -13.24
N ARG A 279 -0.86 -13.86 -12.53
CA ARG A 279 -1.18 -15.30 -12.48
C ARG A 279 -2.02 -15.79 -13.66
N SER A 280 -2.65 -14.89 -14.40
CA SER A 280 -3.43 -15.23 -15.59
C SER A 280 -2.68 -14.89 -16.87
N VAL A 281 -2.87 -13.69 -17.40
CA VAL A 281 -2.38 -13.25 -18.71
C VAL A 281 -0.86 -13.32 -18.77
N PHE A 282 -0.14 -12.83 -17.76
CA PHE A 282 1.33 -12.87 -17.78
C PHE A 282 1.84 -14.31 -17.80
N ALA A 283 1.38 -15.18 -16.90
CA ALA A 283 1.80 -16.58 -16.89
C ALA A 283 1.46 -17.31 -18.20
N TRP A 284 0.28 -17.05 -18.75
CA TRP A 284 -0.13 -17.62 -20.04
C TRP A 284 0.79 -17.17 -21.19
N VAL A 285 1.12 -15.88 -21.26
CA VAL A 285 2.06 -15.34 -22.28
C VAL A 285 3.48 -15.84 -22.04
N LEU A 286 3.92 -15.87 -20.78
CA LEU A 286 5.27 -16.27 -20.40
C LEU A 286 5.56 -17.71 -20.81
N PHE A 287 4.62 -18.63 -20.54
CA PHE A 287 4.79 -20.05 -20.85
C PHE A 287 4.20 -20.46 -22.19
N SER A 288 3.75 -19.50 -23.00
CA SER A 288 3.23 -19.77 -24.34
C SER A 288 4.33 -20.37 -25.24
N GLY A 289 4.07 -21.55 -25.81
CA GLY A 289 5.04 -22.24 -26.66
C GLY A 289 6.20 -22.90 -25.93
N VAL A 290 6.19 -22.92 -24.59
CA VAL A 290 7.17 -23.63 -23.77
C VAL A 290 6.63 -25.02 -23.46
N ASN A 291 7.46 -26.05 -23.65
CA ASN A 291 7.10 -27.41 -23.25
C ASN A 291 7.39 -27.63 -21.77
N LYS A 292 6.56 -28.42 -21.09
CA LYS A 292 6.84 -28.84 -19.72
C LYS A 292 8.15 -29.61 -19.67
N ALA A 293 8.96 -29.35 -18.64
CA ALA A 293 10.17 -30.13 -18.43
C ALA A 293 9.81 -31.56 -18.02
N GLU A 294 10.56 -32.54 -18.54
CA GLU A 294 10.47 -33.93 -18.09
C GLU A 294 11.02 -34.02 -16.66
N ALA A 295 10.38 -34.84 -15.81
CA ALA A 295 10.80 -34.98 -14.43
C ALA A 295 12.16 -35.69 -14.32
N GLU A 296 13.08 -35.11 -13.55
CA GLU A 296 14.27 -35.85 -13.10
C GLU A 296 13.88 -36.83 -11.98
N PRO A 297 14.30 -38.11 -12.05
CA PRO A 297 13.84 -39.17 -11.14
C PRO A 297 14.22 -39.01 -9.66
N ASP A 298 15.10 -38.06 -9.30
CA ASP A 298 15.61 -37.85 -7.92
C ASP A 298 15.42 -36.40 -7.39
N GLY A 299 14.55 -35.59 -8.02
CA GLY A 299 14.34 -34.18 -7.64
C GLY A 299 13.42 -33.98 -6.41
N VAL A 300 13.85 -33.12 -5.47
CA VAL A 300 13.07 -32.68 -4.28
C VAL A 300 11.96 -31.67 -4.63
N TYR A 301 11.90 -31.18 -5.88
CA TYR A 301 10.93 -30.19 -6.35
C TYR A 301 9.88 -30.82 -7.28
N PRO A 302 8.63 -30.31 -7.27
CA PRO A 302 7.51 -31.03 -7.86
C PRO A 302 7.66 -31.19 -9.38
N GLU A 303 7.37 -32.42 -9.79
CA GLU A 303 7.11 -32.92 -11.12
C GLU A 303 6.39 -31.92 -12.06
N HIS A 304 6.94 -31.75 -13.28
CA HIS A 304 6.25 -31.27 -14.50
C HIS A 304 5.87 -29.77 -14.55
N GLY A 305 6.82 -28.89 -14.25
CA GLY A 305 6.67 -27.44 -14.42
C GLY A 305 7.09 -26.91 -15.80
N TYR A 306 6.47 -25.82 -16.27
CA TYR A 306 7.01 -25.00 -17.35
C TYR A 306 8.27 -24.27 -16.85
N PRO A 307 9.44 -24.50 -17.47
CA PRO A 307 10.67 -23.80 -17.09
C PRO A 307 10.57 -22.31 -17.40
N VAL A 308 11.23 -21.47 -16.59
CA VAL A 308 11.27 -20.02 -16.81
C VAL A 308 12.00 -19.72 -18.13
N PRO A 309 11.35 -19.02 -19.09
CA PRO A 309 11.97 -18.68 -20.37
C PRO A 309 13.17 -17.75 -20.25
N GLY A 310 13.91 -17.60 -21.37
CA GLY A 310 15.01 -16.63 -21.46
C GLY A 310 14.55 -15.17 -21.32
N PHE A 311 15.51 -14.29 -21.02
CA PHE A 311 15.28 -12.87 -20.69
C PHE A 311 14.39 -12.10 -21.68
N VAL A 312 14.53 -12.34 -22.99
CA VAL A 312 13.73 -11.66 -24.02
C VAL A 312 12.25 -12.00 -23.90
N HIS A 313 11.92 -13.28 -23.69
CA HIS A 313 10.54 -13.73 -23.51
C HIS A 313 9.94 -13.14 -22.23
N CYS A 314 10.70 -13.15 -21.13
CA CYS A 314 10.30 -12.49 -19.89
C CYS A 314 10.06 -10.99 -20.09
N GLY A 315 10.90 -10.30 -20.87
CA GLY A 315 10.74 -8.89 -21.20
C GLY A 315 9.46 -8.61 -21.97
N VAL A 316 9.18 -9.38 -23.03
CA VAL A 316 7.95 -9.25 -23.83
C VAL A 316 6.71 -9.53 -22.99
N ALA A 317 6.71 -10.63 -22.21
CA ALA A 317 5.60 -10.96 -21.32
C ALA A 317 5.35 -9.86 -20.29
N THR A 318 6.41 -9.26 -19.73
CA THR A 318 6.31 -8.15 -18.77
C THR A 318 5.72 -6.90 -19.41
N ILE A 319 6.11 -6.55 -20.65
CA ILE A 319 5.54 -5.41 -21.38
C ILE A 319 4.05 -5.62 -21.62
N ILE A 320 3.67 -6.80 -22.11
CA ILE A 320 2.25 -7.14 -22.37
C ILE A 320 1.45 -7.08 -21.07
N ALA A 321 1.94 -7.70 -19.99
CA ALA A 321 1.29 -7.64 -18.69
C ALA A 321 1.20 -6.21 -18.16
N GLY A 322 2.22 -5.38 -18.34
CA GLY A 322 2.21 -3.97 -17.96
C GLY A 322 1.13 -3.17 -18.69
N VAL A 323 0.99 -3.37 -20.00
CA VAL A 323 -0.09 -2.74 -20.79
C VAL A 323 -1.46 -3.18 -20.32
N VAL A 324 -1.64 -4.49 -20.06
CA VAL A 324 -2.91 -5.05 -19.58
C VAL A 324 -3.25 -4.51 -18.19
N ILE A 325 -2.28 -4.47 -17.25
CA ILE A 325 -2.46 -3.90 -15.92
C ILE A 325 -2.87 -2.43 -16.03
N LEU A 326 -2.13 -1.62 -16.78
CA LEU A 326 -2.44 -0.19 -16.91
C LEU A 326 -3.83 0.05 -17.52
N THR A 327 -4.20 -0.73 -18.54
CA THR A 327 -5.51 -0.63 -19.19
C THR A 327 -6.63 -1.06 -18.26
N ALA A 328 -6.49 -2.22 -17.62
CA ALA A 328 -7.46 -2.75 -16.67
C ALA A 328 -7.64 -1.82 -15.46
N SER A 329 -6.54 -1.26 -14.93
CA SER A 329 -6.57 -0.29 -13.84
C SER A 329 -7.20 1.04 -14.26
N HIS A 330 -7.02 1.47 -15.51
CA HIS A 330 -7.71 2.65 -16.03
C HIS A 330 -9.23 2.41 -16.12
N ILE A 331 -9.66 1.27 -16.66
CA ILE A 331 -11.07 0.88 -16.73
C ILE A 331 -11.67 0.77 -15.32
N TRP A 332 -10.95 0.15 -14.39
CA TRP A 332 -11.37 0.06 -12.98
C TRP A 332 -11.61 1.44 -12.37
N HIS A 333 -10.68 2.38 -12.62
CA HIS A 333 -10.79 3.74 -12.12
C HIS A 333 -12.00 4.49 -12.70
N GLU A 334 -12.25 4.38 -14.01
CA GLU A 334 -13.34 5.12 -14.65
C GLU A 334 -14.72 4.49 -14.41
N VAL A 335 -14.80 3.16 -14.20
CA VAL A 335 -16.09 2.45 -14.10
C VAL A 335 -16.40 1.99 -12.67
N MET A 336 -15.45 1.33 -12.00
CA MET A 336 -15.70 0.68 -10.69
C MET A 336 -15.62 1.68 -9.54
N GLU A 337 -14.65 2.61 -9.54
CA GLU A 337 -14.50 3.60 -8.46
C GLU A 337 -15.74 4.50 -8.26
N PRO A 338 -16.39 5.03 -9.31
CA PRO A 338 -17.62 5.81 -9.13
C PRO A 338 -18.75 4.98 -8.51
N TRP A 339 -18.83 3.68 -8.83
CA TRP A 339 -19.82 2.78 -8.24
C TRP A 339 -19.56 2.55 -6.75
N PHE A 340 -18.31 2.29 -6.37
CA PHE A 340 -17.92 2.19 -4.95
C PHE A 340 -18.16 3.49 -4.19
N GLY A 341 -17.92 4.64 -4.84
CA GLY A 341 -18.23 5.95 -4.29
C GLY A 341 -19.72 6.10 -3.93
N LYS A 342 -20.61 5.75 -4.86
CA LYS A 342 -22.07 5.76 -4.65
C LYS A 342 -22.51 4.82 -3.53
N MET A 343 -21.97 3.61 -3.47
CA MET A 343 -22.29 2.66 -2.39
C MET A 343 -21.82 3.19 -1.03
N THR A 344 -20.63 3.78 -0.99
CA THR A 344 -20.07 4.35 0.24
C THR A 344 -20.93 5.53 0.72
N SER A 345 -21.32 6.44 -0.17
CA SER A 345 -22.19 7.57 0.20
C SER A 345 -23.57 7.09 0.66
N MET A 346 -24.14 6.08 0.03
CA MET A 346 -25.42 5.49 0.45
C MET A 346 -25.33 4.92 1.87
N ALA A 347 -24.26 4.18 2.17
CA ALA A 347 -24.02 3.65 3.51
C ALA A 347 -23.80 4.78 4.55
N GLU A 348 -23.06 5.83 4.19
CA GLU A 348 -22.84 6.99 5.06
C GLU A 348 -24.15 7.73 5.36
N HIS A 349 -25.01 7.93 4.36
CA HIS A 349 -26.34 8.52 4.55
C HIS A 349 -27.25 7.64 5.42
N ALA A 350 -27.28 6.33 5.18
CA ALA A 350 -28.09 5.40 5.97
C ALA A 350 -27.71 5.42 7.46
N VAL A 351 -26.42 5.51 7.78
CA VAL A 351 -25.92 5.58 9.16
C VAL A 351 -26.13 6.97 9.78
N SER A 352 -25.99 8.04 9.00
CA SER A 352 -26.07 9.41 9.51
C SER A 352 -27.49 9.97 9.58
N ALA A 353 -28.44 9.42 8.82
CA ALA A 353 -29.83 9.88 8.76
C ALA A 353 -30.59 9.75 10.09
N SER A 354 -30.05 9.01 11.07
CA SER A 354 -30.63 8.85 12.41
C SER A 354 -30.15 9.90 13.43
N LEU A 355 -29.17 10.75 13.09
CA LEU A 355 -28.67 11.80 13.98
C LEU A 355 -29.20 13.16 13.55
N PRO A 356 -29.83 13.95 14.44
CA PRO A 356 -30.23 15.31 14.10
C PRO A 356 -28.99 16.12 13.70
N ALA A 357 -29.09 16.79 12.54
CA ALA A 357 -28.01 17.58 11.98
C ALA A 357 -27.66 18.76 12.92
N VAL A 358 -26.67 18.55 13.79
CA VAL A 358 -26.10 19.61 14.62
C VAL A 358 -24.96 20.24 13.82
N TYR A 359 -25.25 21.46 13.34
CA TYR A 359 -24.38 22.42 12.65
C TYR A 359 -23.85 22.06 11.25
N GLY A 360 -24.55 22.60 10.25
CA GLY A 360 -24.01 22.79 8.90
C GLY A 360 -22.99 23.92 8.88
N VAL A 361 -21.79 23.61 8.39
CA VAL A 361 -20.87 24.61 7.83
C VAL A 361 -20.57 24.15 6.41
N ASN A 362 -21.02 24.94 5.45
CA ASN A 362 -20.67 24.79 4.03
C ASN A 362 -19.15 24.98 3.92
N VAL A 363 -18.44 23.91 3.60
CA VAL A 363 -17.02 23.97 3.22
C VAL A 363 -17.00 23.98 1.70
N GLU A 364 -16.95 25.17 1.11
CA GLU A 364 -16.60 25.31 -0.29
C GLU A 364 -15.16 24.78 -0.51
N ASP A 365 -15.02 23.94 -1.54
CA ASP A 365 -13.76 23.37 -2.00
C ASP A 365 -12.89 24.46 -2.62
N GLU A 366 -11.94 24.99 -1.86
CA GLU A 366 -10.91 25.88 -2.40
C GLU A 366 -9.68 25.08 -2.86
N LYS A 367 -9.52 25.05 -4.19
CA LYS A 367 -8.43 24.42 -4.94
C LYS A 367 -7.21 25.34 -4.96
N ASP A 368 -6.41 25.36 -3.89
CA ASP A 368 -5.07 25.98 -3.93
C ASP A 368 -3.95 24.97 -3.71
N PRO A 369 -2.86 24.99 -4.52
CA PRO A 369 -1.70 24.15 -4.28
C PRO A 369 -0.94 24.66 -3.03
N ILE A 370 -1.01 23.86 -1.97
CA ILE A 370 -0.54 24.13 -0.59
C ILE A 370 0.99 24.32 -0.46
N LEU A 371 1.77 24.08 -1.51
CA LEU A 371 3.23 24.14 -1.45
C LEU A 371 3.77 24.92 -2.65
N PRO A 372 4.80 25.77 -2.47
CA PRO A 372 5.41 26.48 -3.59
C PRO A 372 5.97 25.44 -4.57
N ILE A 373 5.38 25.41 -5.76
CA ILE A 373 5.89 24.69 -6.91
C ILE A 373 6.93 25.61 -7.53
N ARG A 374 8.09 25.05 -7.89
CA ARG A 374 9.11 25.80 -8.61
C ARG A 374 8.49 26.32 -9.91
N GLU A 375 8.40 27.64 -10.03
CA GLU A 375 8.21 28.32 -11.30
C GLU A 375 9.57 28.24 -12.02
N ASP A 376 9.51 27.76 -13.26
CA ASP A 376 10.62 27.58 -14.23
C ASP A 376 11.47 26.29 -14.10
#